data_AF-A0A9E7RV26-F1
#
_entry.id   AF-A0A9E7RV26-F1
#
_cell.length_a   1.000
_cell.length_b   1.000
_cell.length_c   1.000
_cell.angle_alpha   90.00
_cell.angle_beta   90.00
_cell.angle_gamma   90.00
#
_symmetry.space_group_name_H-M   'P 1'
#
loop_
_entity.id
_entity.type
_entity.pdbx_description
1 polymer ?
#
loop_
_entity_poly.entity_id
_entity_poly.type
_entity_poly.pdbx_seq_one_letter_code
_entity_poly.pdbx_strand_id
1 'polypeptide(L)' 'MRIAVSSDDGVHVNRHFGDSGVFLIFETEGSEIKFLEIRRKKQG' A
#
# COMPACT_ATOMS: atom_id res chain seq x y z
N MET A 1 -7.26 9.34 8.30
CA MET A 1 -6.10 9.60 7.38
C MET A 1 -5.88 8.36 6.52
N ARG A 2 -5.37 8.50 5.29
CA ARG A 2 -5.04 7.34 4.44
C ARG A 2 -3.53 7.19 4.30
N ILE A 3 -3.06 5.95 4.44
CA ILE A 3 -1.65 5.59 4.30
C ILE A 3 -1.50 4.62 3.14
N ALA A 4 -0.54 4.88 2.25
CA ALA A 4 -0.15 3.97 1.19
C ALA A 4 1.27 3.46 1.45
N VAL A 5 1.46 2.14 1.38
CA VAL A 5 2.73 1.49 1.66
C VAL A 5 3.21 0.77 0.40
N SER A 6 4.43 1.07 -0.04
CA SER A 6 5.03 0.44 -1.23
C SER A 6 5.44 -1.01 -0.97
N SER A 7 5.17 -1.88 -1.93
CA SER A 7 5.42 -3.31 -1.87
C SER A 7 5.59 -3.88 -3.29
N ASP A 8 6.29 -4.99 -3.43
CA ASP A 8 6.33 -5.76 -4.69
C ASP A 8 5.34 -6.95 -4.70
N ASP A 9 5.04 -7.52 -3.54
CA ASP A 9 4.24 -8.74 -3.36
C ASP A 9 2.87 -8.48 -2.71
N GLY A 10 2.65 -7.28 -2.20
CA GLY A 10 1.44 -6.89 -1.48
C GLY A 10 1.39 -7.41 -0.05
N VAL A 11 2.53 -7.81 0.53
CA VAL A 11 2.66 -8.31 1.90
C VAL A 11 3.80 -7.59 2.64
N HIS A 12 4.95 -7.42 1.99
CA HIS A 12 6.15 -6.85 2.61
C HIS A 12 6.41 -5.41 2.16
N VAL A 13 7.01 -4.61 3.04
CA VAL A 13 7.52 -3.27 2.72
C VAL A 13 8.94 -3.39 2.20
N ASN A 14 9.08 -3.69 0.92
CA ASN A 14 10.35 -4.13 0.34
C ASN A 14 10.71 -3.45 -0.99
N ARG A 15 9.91 -2.45 -1.43
CA ARG A 15 10.16 -1.73 -2.69
C ARG A 15 10.19 -0.22 -2.49
N HIS A 16 11.05 0.44 -3.25
CA HIS A 16 11.09 1.90 -3.33
C HIS A 16 9.79 2.43 -3.98
N PHE A 17 9.25 3.50 -3.40
CA PHE A 17 7.96 4.07 -3.82
C PHE A 17 7.88 4.38 -5.32
N GLY A 18 8.91 5.03 -5.88
CA GLY A 18 8.93 5.46 -7.29
C GLY A 18 8.89 4.32 -8.32
N ASP A 19 9.24 3.10 -7.89
CA ASP A 19 9.30 1.90 -8.73
C ASP A 19 8.33 0.80 -8.24
N SER A 20 7.43 1.14 -7.31
CA SER A 20 6.49 0.19 -6.75
C SER A 20 5.30 -0.04 -7.69
N GLY A 21 5.09 -1.29 -8.09
CA GLY A 21 3.91 -1.72 -8.85
C GLY A 21 2.71 -2.03 -7.96
N VAL A 22 2.92 -2.20 -6.64
CA VAL A 22 1.88 -2.58 -5.68
C VAL A 22 1.91 -1.62 -4.48
N PHE A 23 0.72 -1.27 -3.98
CA PHE A 23 0.54 -0.47 -2.78
C PHE A 23 -0.52 -1.08 -1.86
N LEU A 24 -0.18 -1.28 -0.60
CA LEU A 24 -1.17 -1.61 0.43
C LEU A 24 -1.77 -0.31 0.97
N ILE A 25 -3.10 -0.24 1.03
CA ILE A 25 -3.83 0.95 1.47
C ILE A 25 -4.45 0.69 2.83
N PHE A 26 -4.20 1.62 3.75
CA PHE A 26 -4.76 1.60 5.10
C PHE A 26 -5.50 2.91 5.38
N GLU A 27 -6.52 2.81 6.21
CA GLU A 27 -7.20 3.94 6.83
C GLU A 27 -6.89 3.97 8.31
N THR A 28 -6.62 5.15 8.84
CA THR A 28 -6.37 5.37 10.26
C THR A 28 -7.37 6.34 10.84
N GLU A 29 -7.92 5.99 11.99
CA GLU A 29 -8.83 6.83 12.77
C GLU A 29 -8.44 6.71 14.25
N GLY A 30 -7.90 7.79 14.83
CA GLY A 30 -7.30 7.74 16.16
C GLY A 30 -6.17 6.71 16.25
N SER A 31 -6.33 5.71 17.13
CA SER A 31 -5.40 4.59 17.32
C SER A 31 -5.72 3.36 16.47
N GLU A 32 -6.83 3.38 15.73
CA GLU A 32 -7.23 2.25 14.90
C GLU A 32 -6.58 2.33 13.51
N ILE A 33 -6.13 1.17 13.02
CA ILE A 33 -5.59 1.00 11.68
C ILE A 33 -6.40 -0.09 11.00
N LYS A 34 -7.02 0.24 9.88
CA LYS A 34 -7.82 -0.67 9.06
C LYS A 34 -7.18 -0.88 7.71
N PHE A 35 -6.93 -2.14 7.35
CA PHE A 35 -6.56 -2.48 5.98
C PHE A 35 -7.77 -2.32 5.05
N LEU A 36 -7.58 -1.62 3.94
CA LEU A 36 -8.63 -1.37 2.96
C LEU A 36 -8.49 -2.27 1.74
N GLU A 37 -7.35 -2.20 1.04
CA GLU A 37 -7.16 -2.87 -0.24
C GLU A 37 -5.69 -2.93 -0.68
N ILE A 38 -5.42 -3.74 -1.70
CA ILE A 38 -4.17 -3.72 -2.47
C ILE A 38 -4.43 -3.04 -3.82
N ARG A 39 -3.71 -1.95 -4.10
CA ARG A 39 -3.70 -1.30 -5.41
C ARG A 39 -2.52 -1.77 -6.23
N ARG A 40 -2.78 -2.25 -7.44
CA ARG A 40 -1.74 -2.66 -8.40
C ARG A 40 -1.75 -1.70 -9.57
N LYS A 41 -0.57 -1.22 -9.97
CA LYS A 41 -0.38 -0.45 -11.21
C LYS A 41 -0.75 -1.37 -12.37
N LYS A 42 -1.75 -0.98 -13.18
CA LYS A 42 -2.04 -1.70 -14.42
C LYS A 42 -0.80 -1.60 -15.31
N GLN A 43 -0.24 -2.74 -15.70
CA GLN A 43 0.74 -2.76 -16.79
C GLN A 43 -0.04 -2.37 -18.06
N GLY A 44 0.38 -1.27 -18.69
CA GLY A 44 -0.06 -0.85 -20.00
C GLY A 44 0.83 -1.43 -21.08
#